data_AF-A0A6H5IXN2-F1
#
_entry.id   AF-A0A6H5IXN2-F1
#
_cell.length_a   1.000
_cell.length_b   1.000
_cell.length_c   1.000
_cell.angle_alpha   90.00
_cell.angle_beta   90.00
_cell.angle_gamma   90.00
#
_symmetry.space_group_name_H-M   'P 1'
#
loop_
_entity.id
_entity.type
_entity.pdbx_description
1 polymer ?
#
loop_
_entity_poly.entity_id
_entity_poly.type
_entity_poly.pdbx_seq_one_letter_code
_entity_poly.pdbx_strand_id
1 'polypeptide(L)'
;MGPLDEGSVDAPTHPEIIPWIERRHGEANYHLTQLLTGHGCFRSYLCRTNNDTSDRCPACPLAVEDAEHVIFHCPRFAEERGVLHRLSRGPLEPETLVGFMLDAEPNWLEVSSFAHSVMTRLREKRGPEEDDPDDVR
;
A
#
# COMPACT_ATOMS: atom_id res chain seq x y z
N MET A 1 -5.11 -46.00 26.89
CA MET A 1 -4.84 -44.58 27.18
C MET A 1 -3.38 -44.31 26.79
N GLY A 2 -3.14 -43.98 25.51
CA GLY A 2 -1.84 -43.44 25.07
C GLY A 2 -1.88 -41.91 25.19
N PRO A 3 -0.72 -41.24 25.37
CA PRO A 3 -0.68 -39.81 25.59
C PRO A 3 -1.18 -39.05 24.35
N LEU A 4 -1.85 -37.93 24.63
CA LEU A 4 -2.40 -37.00 23.66
C LEU A 4 -1.27 -36.50 22.75
N ASP A 5 -1.47 -36.66 21.44
CA ASP A 5 -0.69 -36.00 20.40
C ASP A 5 -0.92 -34.49 20.55
N GLU A 6 0.04 -33.82 21.19
CA GLU A 6 0.08 -32.37 21.34
C GLU A 6 0.36 -31.81 19.95
N GLY A 7 -0.72 -31.55 19.21
CA GLY A 7 -0.68 -30.99 17.87
C GLY A 7 0.29 -29.81 17.82
N SER A 8 1.42 -30.07 17.17
CA SER A 8 2.39 -29.07 16.74
C SER A 8 1.61 -28.00 15.98
N VAL A 9 1.35 -26.88 16.65
CA VAL A 9 0.88 -25.67 15.98
C VAL A 9 2.07 -25.20 15.17
N ASP A 10 2.07 -25.50 13.88
CA ASP A 10 3.07 -24.98 12.96
C ASP A 10 3.13 -23.47 13.15
N ALA A 11 4.27 -22.98 13.64
CA ALA A 11 4.53 -21.57 13.77
C ALA A 11 4.32 -20.91 12.39
N PRO A 12 3.73 -19.70 12.32
CA PRO A 12 3.44 -19.06 11.04
C PRO A 12 4.69 -18.99 10.17
N THR A 13 4.71 -19.73 9.06
CA THR A 13 5.85 -19.88 8.14
C THR A 13 6.08 -18.64 7.27
N HIS A 14 5.62 -17.48 7.72
CA HIS A 14 5.87 -16.21 7.06
C HIS A 14 6.62 -15.31 8.05
N PRO A 15 7.96 -15.21 7.93
CA PRO A 15 8.78 -14.43 8.87
C PRO A 15 8.40 -12.95 8.91
N GLU A 16 7.64 -12.47 7.91
CA GLU A 16 7.16 -11.10 7.88
C GLU A 16 5.90 -10.86 8.71
N ILE A 17 5.05 -11.86 9.00
CA ILE A 17 3.76 -11.63 9.67
C ILE A 17 3.92 -11.43 11.19
N ILE A 18 4.88 -12.10 11.82
CA ILE A 18 5.08 -12.03 13.29
C ILE A 18 5.28 -10.57 13.76
N PRO A 19 6.15 -9.75 13.13
CA PRO A 19 6.26 -8.33 13.48
C PRO A 19 4.95 -7.52 13.34
N TRP A 20 4.06 -7.89 12.42
CA TRP A 20 2.74 -7.24 12.27
C TRP A 20 1.73 -7.65 13.35
N ILE A 21 1.86 -8.86 13.91
CA ILE A 21 0.99 -9.38 14.96
C ILE A 21 1.44 -8.89 16.35
N GLU A 22 2.75 -8.84 16.58
CA GLU A 22 3.32 -8.52 17.90
C GLU A 22 3.48 -7.01 18.17
N ARG A 23 3.15 -6.16 17.20
CA ARG A 23 3.28 -4.70 17.33
C ARG A 23 2.41 -4.14 18.45
N ARG A 24 2.97 -3.18 19.20
CA ARG A 24 2.30 -2.49 20.33
C ARG A 24 1.52 -1.24 19.91
N HIS A 25 1.64 -0.79 18.67
CA HIS A 25 1.08 0.47 18.18
C HIS A 25 0.66 0.38 16.69
N GLY A 26 -0.07 1.41 16.23
CA GLY A 26 -0.40 1.68 14.83
C GLY A 26 -1.48 0.79 14.21
N GLU A 27 -2.74 1.21 14.16
CA GLU A 27 -3.77 0.42 13.44
C GLU A 27 -3.52 0.40 11.92
N ALA A 28 -3.73 -0.77 11.29
CA ALA A 28 -3.77 -0.86 9.84
C ALA A 28 -5.12 -0.30 9.36
N ASN A 29 -5.14 0.99 9.02
CA ASN A 29 -6.33 1.62 8.47
C ASN A 29 -6.56 1.21 7.00
N TYR A 30 -7.75 1.53 6.49
CA TYR A 30 -8.16 1.15 5.13
C TYR A 30 -7.16 1.58 4.04
N HIS A 31 -6.67 2.82 4.09
CA HIS A 31 -5.75 3.35 3.09
C HIS A 31 -4.37 2.71 3.18
N LEU A 32 -3.84 2.54 4.40
CA LEU A 32 -2.57 1.88 4.62
C LEU A 32 -2.60 0.43 4.14
N THR A 33 -3.67 -0.30 4.46
CA THR A 33 -3.85 -1.70 4.02
C THR A 33 -3.89 -1.79 2.50
N GLN A 34 -4.64 -0.91 1.83
CA GLN A 34 -4.69 -0.89 0.37
C GLN A 34 -3.34 -0.53 -0.26
N LEU A 35 -2.63 0.45 0.30
CA LEU A 35 -1.31 0.85 -0.16
C LEU A 35 -0.33 -0.33 -0.12
N LEU A 36 -0.23 -1.00 1.04
CA LEU A 36 0.74 -2.09 1.25
C LEU A 36 0.43 -3.35 0.45
N THR A 37 -0.85 -3.61 0.19
CA THR A 37 -1.28 -4.78 -0.58
C THR A 37 -1.38 -4.50 -2.08
N GLY A 38 -1.14 -3.26 -2.52
CA GLY A 38 -1.34 -2.85 -3.92
C GLY A 38 -2.77 -2.97 -4.41
N HIS A 39 -3.76 -2.85 -3.51
CA HIS A 39 -5.18 -2.91 -3.83
C HIS A 39 -5.80 -1.50 -3.95
N GLY A 40 -6.99 -1.44 -4.55
CA GLY A 40 -7.80 -0.23 -4.55
C GLY A 40 -7.70 0.55 -5.85
N CYS A 41 -7.14 1.76 -5.82
CA CYS A 41 -7.15 2.69 -6.94
C CYS A 41 -5.90 2.65 -7.84
N PHE A 42 -4.96 1.74 -7.59
CA PHE A 42 -3.83 1.52 -8.49
C PHE A 42 -4.31 1.03 -9.86
N ARG A 43 -3.87 1.65 -10.95
CA ARG A 43 -4.29 1.21 -12.29
C ARG A 43 -3.90 -0.23 -12.60
N SER A 44 -2.78 -0.73 -12.06
CA SER A 44 -2.41 -2.14 -12.21
C SER A 44 -3.43 -3.10 -11.58
N TYR A 45 -3.99 -2.74 -10.42
CA TYR A 45 -5.07 -3.49 -9.78
C TYR A 45 -6.37 -3.39 -10.59
N LEU A 46 -6.72 -2.18 -11.03
CA LEU A 46 -7.98 -1.92 -11.74
C LEU A 46 -8.03 -2.57 -13.12
N CYS A 47 -6.92 -2.55 -13.86
CA CYS A 47 -6.80 -3.20 -15.15
C CYS A 47 -7.02 -4.71 -15.02
N ARG A 48 -6.51 -5.33 -13.94
CA ARG A 48 -6.74 -6.75 -13.63
C ARG A 48 -8.20 -7.06 -13.26
N THR A 49 -8.92 -6.12 -12.67
CA THR A 49 -10.33 -6.30 -12.28
C THR A 49 -11.32 -5.74 -13.32
N ASN A 50 -10.88 -5.48 -14.55
CA ASN A 50 -11.67 -4.92 -15.67
C ASN A 50 -12.24 -3.51 -15.44
N ASN A 51 -11.65 -2.72 -14.55
CA ASN A 51 -12.11 -1.36 -14.22
C ASN A 51 -11.23 -0.24 -14.81
N ASP A 52 -10.20 -0.57 -15.60
CA ASP A 52 -9.37 0.39 -16.33
C ASP A 52 -8.80 -0.27 -17.60
N THR A 53 -8.58 0.51 -18.65
CA THR A 53 -8.07 0.05 -19.95
C THR A 53 -6.54 0.01 -20.01
N SER A 54 -5.86 0.62 -19.04
CA SER A 54 -4.41 0.68 -18.99
C SER A 54 -3.88 0.62 -17.57
N ASP A 55 -2.81 -0.12 -17.38
CA ASP A 55 -2.05 -0.22 -16.12
C ASP A 55 -0.99 0.88 -15.96
N ARG A 56 -0.85 1.78 -16.94
CA ARG A 56 0.29 2.71 -17.01
C ARG A 56 0.12 3.94 -16.14
N CYS A 57 1.20 4.38 -15.53
CA CYS A 57 1.23 5.61 -14.75
C CYS A 57 1.09 6.84 -15.67
N PRO A 58 0.13 7.75 -15.41
CA PRO A 58 -0.06 8.95 -16.25
C PRO A 58 1.14 9.90 -16.28
N ALA A 59 1.97 9.88 -15.23
CA ALA A 59 3.19 10.69 -15.13
C ALA A 59 4.46 9.92 -15.54
N CYS A 60 4.37 8.60 -15.70
CA CYS A 60 5.48 7.72 -16.08
C CYS A 60 4.98 6.68 -17.08
N PRO A 61 4.85 7.04 -18.38
CA PRO A 61 4.17 6.19 -19.37
C PRO A 61 4.79 4.81 -19.57
N LEU A 62 6.08 4.67 -19.24
CA LEU A 62 6.81 3.40 -19.34
C LEU A 62 6.67 2.53 -18.09
N ALA A 63 6.18 3.08 -16.98
CA ALA A 63 6.01 2.38 -15.71
C ALA A 63 4.57 1.92 -15.51
N VAL A 64 4.42 0.75 -14.91
CA VAL A 64 3.14 0.27 -14.37
C VAL A 64 2.82 1.10 -13.11
N GLU A 65 1.57 1.51 -12.96
CA GLU A 65 1.09 2.16 -11.74
C GLU A 65 0.65 1.12 -10.70
N ASP A 66 1.64 0.49 -10.07
CA ASP A 66 1.47 -0.38 -8.91
C ASP A 66 1.92 0.32 -7.62
N ALA A 67 1.77 -0.37 -6.48
CA ALA A 67 2.17 0.14 -5.18
C ALA A 67 3.65 0.51 -5.12
N GLU A 68 4.54 -0.35 -5.62
CA GLU A 68 5.98 -0.10 -5.57
C GLU A 68 6.35 1.16 -6.36
N HIS A 69 5.90 1.26 -7.60
CA HIS A 69 6.12 2.46 -8.41
C HIS A 69 5.58 3.70 -7.70
N VAL A 70 4.35 3.66 -7.20
CA VAL A 70 3.71 4.80 -6.52
C VAL A 70 4.48 5.21 -5.26
N ILE A 71 4.83 4.24 -4.42
CA ILE A 71 5.45 4.46 -3.11
C ILE A 71 6.87 4.96 -3.27
N PHE A 72 7.66 4.44 -4.22
CA PHE A 72 9.12 4.65 -4.26
C PHE A 72 9.61 5.49 -5.45
N HIS A 73 8.90 5.51 -6.57
CA HIS A 73 9.45 6.05 -7.82
C HIS A 73 8.61 7.17 -8.44
N CYS A 74 7.30 7.16 -8.23
CA CYS A 74 6.37 7.98 -8.99
C CYS A 74 6.57 9.47 -8.66
N PRO A 75 6.89 10.34 -9.63
CA PRO A 75 7.19 11.75 -9.37
C PRO A 75 5.99 12.52 -8.83
N ARG A 76 4.76 12.04 -9.03
CA ARG A 76 3.54 12.64 -8.45
C ARG A 76 3.56 12.72 -6.93
N PHE A 77 4.27 11.80 -6.28
CA PHE A 77 4.31 11.64 -4.83
C PHE A 77 5.69 11.91 -4.25
N ALA A 78 6.54 12.63 -5.00
CA ALA A 78 7.91 12.94 -4.59
C ALA A 78 7.97 13.83 -3.34
N GLU A 79 7.00 14.73 -3.18
CA GLU A 79 6.91 15.60 -2.01
C GLU A 79 6.57 14.80 -0.75
N GLU A 80 5.53 13.96 -0.82
CA GLU A 80 5.12 13.10 0.30
C GLU A 80 6.22 12.09 0.67
N ARG A 81 6.88 11.48 -0.33
CA ARG A 81 8.07 10.64 -0.08
C ARG A 81 9.20 11.40 0.59
N GLY A 82 9.40 12.67 0.21
CA GLY A 82 10.42 13.53 0.80
C GLY A 82 10.27 13.68 2.31
N VAL A 83 9.05 13.61 2.84
CA VAL A 83 8.80 13.59 4.30
C VAL A 83 9.34 12.31 4.92
N LEU A 84 9.02 11.14 4.32
CA LEU A 84 9.47 9.83 4.80
C LEU A 84 11.01 9.69 4.78
N HIS A 85 11.67 10.19 3.72
CA HIS A 85 13.14 10.16 3.62
C HIS A 85 13.83 11.01 4.69
N ARG A 86 13.24 12.13 5.11
CA ARG A 86 13.80 12.95 6.20
C ARG A 86 13.72 12.23 7.55
N LEU A 87 12.64 11.50 7.79
CA LEU A 87 12.43 10.77 9.03
C LEU A 87 13.30 9.52 9.13
N SER A 88 13.40 8.76 8.04
CA SER A 88 14.24 7.55 7.95
C SER A 88 15.74 7.84 7.91
N ARG A 89 16.15 9.11 7.78
CA ARG A 89 17.56 9.55 7.68
C ARG A 89 18.31 8.87 6.52
N GLY A 90 17.59 8.50 5.47
CA GLY A 90 18.12 7.77 4.32
C GLY A 90 17.04 7.52 3.25
N PRO A 91 17.42 6.93 2.11
CA PRO A 91 16.44 6.43 1.16
C PRO A 91 15.62 5.31 1.82
N LEU A 92 14.31 5.39 1.65
CA LEU A 92 13.37 4.39 2.11
C LEU A 92 13.08 3.49 0.91
N GLU A 93 13.55 2.25 0.99
CA GLU A 93 13.44 1.23 -0.04
C GLU A 93 12.36 0.19 0.36
N PRO A 94 11.83 -0.62 -0.58
CA PRO A 94 10.83 -1.63 -0.31
C PRO A 94 11.15 -2.53 0.89
N GLU A 95 12.40 -2.98 0.98
CA GLU A 95 12.86 -3.91 2.02
C GLU A 95 12.96 -3.25 3.40
N THR A 96 13.03 -1.91 3.44
CA THR A 96 13.24 -1.12 4.67
C THR A 96 11.97 -0.47 5.19
N LEU A 97 10.92 -0.37 4.36
CA LEU A 97 9.68 0.32 4.71
C LEU A 97 9.03 -0.29 5.96
N VAL A 98 8.89 -1.61 6.01
CA VAL A 98 8.24 -2.29 7.15
C VAL A 98 9.06 -2.12 8.43
N GLY A 99 10.39 -2.27 8.34
CA GLY A 99 11.27 -2.03 9.48
C GLY A 99 11.16 -0.60 10.00
N PHE A 100 11.13 0.39 9.12
CA PHE A 100 10.93 1.80 9.48
C PHE A 100 9.60 2.03 10.19
N MET A 101 8.50 1.46 9.67
CA MET A 101 7.17 1.59 10.28
C MET A 101 7.11 1.01 11.70
N LEU A 102 7.78 -0.11 11.94
CA LEU A 102 7.75 -0.83 13.22
C LEU A 102 8.72 -0.26 14.27
N ASP A 103 9.71 0.53 13.85
CA ASP A 103 10.72 1.11 14.73
C ASP A 103 10.11 2.11 15.74
N ALA A 104 9.12 2.90 15.31
CA ALA A 104 8.47 3.87 16.19
C ALA A 104 7.05 4.24 15.74
N GLU A 105 6.17 4.52 16.70
CA GLU A 105 4.79 4.95 16.43
C GLU A 105 4.69 6.21 15.54
N PRO A 106 5.55 7.24 15.69
CA PRO A 106 5.56 8.36 14.74
C PRO A 106 5.84 7.94 13.30
N ASN A 107 6.75 6.97 13.07
CA ASN A 107 7.05 6.49 11.72
C ASN A 107 5.82 5.82 11.11
N TRP A 108 5.10 5.02 11.89
CA TRP A 108 3.84 4.41 11.47
C TRP A 108 2.78 5.45 11.09
N LEU A 109 2.62 6.50 11.90
CA LEU A 109 1.65 7.56 11.65
C LEU A 109 1.97 8.35 10.38
N GLU A 110 3.25 8.57 10.12
CA GLU A 110 3.72 9.27 8.93
C GLU A 110 3.52 8.42 7.66
N VAL A 111 3.81 7.13 7.71
CA VAL A 111 3.50 6.21 6.60
C VAL A 111 1.98 6.06 6.41
N SER A 112 1.20 6.05 7.49
CA SER A 112 -0.27 6.05 7.42
C SER A 112 -0.81 7.31 6.75
N SER A 113 -0.23 8.47 7.06
CA SER A 113 -0.61 9.77 6.48
C SER A 113 -0.20 9.85 5.00
N PHE A 114 0.98 9.35 4.67
CA PHE A 114 1.43 9.15 3.29
C PHE A 114 0.44 8.28 2.51
N ALA A 115 0.06 7.13 3.07
CA ALA A 115 -0.92 6.22 2.45
C ALA A 115 -2.26 6.91 2.22
N HIS A 116 -2.76 7.66 3.19
CA HIS A 116 -4.01 8.40 3.02
C HIS A 116 -3.91 9.44 1.89
N SER A 117 -2.85 10.26 1.84
CA SER A 117 -2.65 11.26 0.79
C SER A 117 -2.60 10.62 -0.61
N VAL A 118 -1.75 9.61 -0.78
CA VAL A 118 -1.55 8.91 -2.05
C VAL A 118 -2.86 8.28 -2.53
N MET A 119 -3.54 7.53 -1.66
CA MET A 119 -4.76 6.82 -2.03
C MET A 119 -5.92 7.76 -2.36
N THR A 120 -6.00 8.91 -1.69
CA THR A 120 -6.99 9.96 -2.01
C THR A 120 -6.70 10.58 -3.38
N ARG A 121 -5.46 10.98 -3.65
CA ARG A 121 -5.07 11.58 -4.94
C ARG A 121 -5.19 10.63 -6.12
N LEU A 122 -4.95 9.33 -5.92
CA LEU A 122 -5.18 8.30 -6.94
C LEU A 122 -6.68 8.13 -7.26
N ARG A 123 -7.57 8.33 -6.28
CA ARG A 123 -9.02 8.29 -6.50
C ARG A 123 -9.54 9.51 -7.25
N GLU A 124 -9.09 10.71 -6.88
CA GLU A 124 -9.53 11.99 -7.47
C GLU A 124 -9.17 12.14 -8.96
N LYS A 125 -8.11 11.48 -9.42
CA LYS A 125 -7.72 11.48 -10.84
C LYS A 125 -8.60 10.62 -11.73
N ARG A 126 -9.57 9.90 -11.17
CA ARG A 126 -10.77 9.49 -11.89
C ARG A 126 -11.68 10.72 -11.91
N GLY A 127 -11.77 11.40 -13.06
CA GLY A 127 -12.86 12.37 -13.25
C GLY A 127 -14.21 11.73 -12.93
N PRO A 128 -15.27 12.53 -12.67
CA PRO A 128 -16.61 11.98 -12.50
C PRO A 128 -16.87 11.01 -13.66
N GLU A 129 -17.37 9.81 -13.34
CA GLU A 129 -17.84 8.86 -14.35
C GLU A 129 -18.64 9.67 -15.38
N GLU A 130 -18.20 9.64 -16.64
CA GLU A 130 -19.04 10.18 -17.71
C GLU A 130 -20.32 9.34 -17.65
N ASP A 131 -21.43 9.97 -17.22
CA ASP A 131 -22.76 9.39 -17.30
C ASP A 131 -22.90 8.75 -18.68
N ASP A 132 -22.94 7.42 -18.71
CA ASP A 132 -23.27 6.70 -19.92
C ASP A 132 -24.73 7.05 -20.25
N PRO A 133 -25.01 7.81 -21.33
CA PRO A 133 -26.37 8.24 -21.63
C PRO A 133 -27.32 7.08 -21.96
N ASP A 134 -26.81 5.84 -22.03
CA ASP A 134 -27.58 4.64 -22.36
C ASP A 134 -28.10 3.84 -21.15
N ASP A 135 -27.84 4.23 -19.89
CA ASP A 135 -28.43 3.55 -18.71
C ASP A 135 -29.80 4.13 -18.31
N VAL A 136 -30.72 4.16 -19.27
CA VAL A 136 -32.17 4.22 -18.99
C VAL A 136 -32.81 2.94 -19.50
N ARG A 137 -33.11 2.03 -18.57
CA ARG A 137 -34.14 0.99 -18.76
C ARG A 137 -35.03 0.83 -17.54
#